data_AF-A0AAU0VEU2-F1
#
_entry.id   AF-A0AAU0VEU2-F1
#
_cell.length_a   1.000
_cell.length_b   1.000
_cell.length_c   1.000
_cell.angle_alpha   90.00
_cell.angle_beta   90.00
_cell.angle_gamma   90.00
#
_symmetry.space_group_name_H-M   'P 1'
#
loop_
_entity.id
_entity.type
_entity.pdbx_description
1 polymer ?
#
loop_
_entity_poly.entity_id
_entity_poly.type
_entity_poly.pdbx_seq_one_letter_code
_entity_poly.pdbx_strand_id
1 'polypeptide(L)'
;MRARTAFLVAAAVPVTLAAAAVILKANCWRLYADRHRIHLTPAARRSCPDCRGAGGWWTGGPFPEMEACGCWSERPELHIRLLPIPDRSDGPPF
;
A
#
# COMPACT_ATOMS: atom_id res chain seq x y z
N MET A 1 36.39 -7.00 9.58
CA MET A 1 35.25 -6.05 9.56
C MET A 1 34.05 -6.54 8.74
N ARG A 2 34.23 -7.02 7.50
CA ARG A 2 33.13 -7.50 6.64
C ARG A 2 32.20 -8.55 7.27
N ALA A 3 32.72 -9.51 8.04
CA ALA A 3 31.91 -10.56 8.67
C ALA A 3 30.95 -10.04 9.76
N ARG A 4 31.40 -9.09 10.60
CA ARG A 4 30.55 -8.45 11.61
C ARG A 4 29.45 -7.62 10.96
N THR A 5 29.78 -6.86 9.93
CA THR A 5 28.79 -6.07 9.19
C THR A 5 27.75 -6.98 8.51
N ALA A 6 28.19 -8.07 7.87
CA ALA A 6 27.29 -9.04 7.25
C ALA A 6 26.37 -9.69 8.29
N PHE A 7 26.89 -10.03 9.47
CA PHE A 7 26.10 -10.61 10.56
C PHE A 7 25.08 -9.62 11.13
N LEU A 8 25.46 -8.35 11.31
CA LEU A 8 24.55 -7.30 11.76
C LEU A 8 23.45 -7.04 10.73
N VAL A 9 23.77 -7.02 9.43
CA VAL A 9 22.77 -6.89 8.36
C VAL A 9 21.83 -8.11 8.36
N ALA A 10 22.38 -9.32 8.46
CA ALA A 10 21.58 -10.55 8.50
C ALA A 10 20.61 -10.59 9.69
N ALA A 11 20.98 -10.00 10.83
CA ALA A 11 20.11 -9.89 12.00
C ALA A 11 19.10 -8.72 11.89
N ALA A 12 19.50 -7.57 11.34
CA ALA A 12 18.66 -6.38 11.29
C ALA A 12 17.56 -6.46 10.22
N VAL A 13 17.84 -7.10 9.08
CA VAL A 13 16.88 -7.25 7.97
C VAL A 13 15.58 -7.95 8.40
N PRO A 14 15.59 -9.13 9.06
CA PRO A 14 14.34 -9.78 9.47
C PRO A 14 13.54 -8.97 10.49
N VAL A 15 14.21 -8.28 11.42
CA VAL A 15 13.54 -7.41 12.42
C VAL A 15 12.83 -6.24 11.75
N THR A 16 13.51 -5.56 10.82
CA THR A 16 12.93 -4.44 10.07
C THR A 16 11.77 -4.89 9.19
N LEU A 17 11.88 -6.06 8.55
CA LEU A 17 10.81 -6.62 7.72
C LEU A 17 9.56 -6.99 8.53
N ALA A 18 9.75 -7.58 9.71
CA ALA A 18 8.64 -7.88 10.63
C ALA A 18 7.93 -6.60 11.11
N ALA A 19 8.70 -5.58 11.51
CA ALA A 19 8.14 -4.29 11.93
C ALA A 19 7.33 -3.62 10.80
N ALA A 20 7.88 -3.60 9.58
CA ALA A 20 7.18 -3.08 8.41
C ALA A 20 5.86 -3.82 8.15
N ALA A 21 5.85 -5.15 8.21
CA ALA A 21 4.65 -5.95 8.02
C ALA A 21 3.57 -5.63 9.07
N VAL A 22 3.95 -5.45 10.32
CA VAL A 22 3.03 -5.06 11.41
C VAL A 22 2.44 -3.67 11.13
N ILE A 23 3.27 -2.69 10.76
CA ILE A 23 2.84 -1.33 10.46
C ILE A 23 1.87 -1.31 9.27
N LEU A 24 2.19 -2.02 8.19
CA LEU A 24 1.33 -2.13 7.01
C LEU A 24 -0.01 -2.75 7.35
N LYS A 25 -0.02 -3.84 8.12
CA LYS A 25 -1.25 -4.50 8.56
C LYS A 25 -2.11 -3.60 9.44
N ALA A 26 -1.50 -2.95 10.43
CA ALA A 26 -2.20 -2.05 11.36
C ALA A 26 -2.80 -0.84 10.64
N ASN A 27 -2.08 -0.29 9.65
CA ASN A 27 -2.52 0.87 8.89
C ASN A 27 -3.38 0.52 7.66
N CYS A 28 -3.65 -0.77 7.42
CA CYS A 28 -4.38 -1.27 6.25
C CYS A 28 -3.74 -0.82 4.93
N TRP A 29 -2.46 -1.09 4.76
CA TRP A 29 -1.73 -0.91 3.50
C TRP A 29 -1.39 -2.25 2.88
N ARG A 30 -1.42 -2.29 1.56
CA ARG A 30 -0.89 -3.39 0.75
C ARG A 30 0.43 -2.95 0.13
N LEU A 31 1.45 -3.77 0.32
CA LEU A 31 2.76 -3.61 -0.30
C LEU A 31 2.86 -4.57 -1.47
N TYR A 32 3.22 -4.03 -2.63
CA TYR A 32 3.62 -4.77 -3.80
C TYR A 32 5.04 -4.35 -4.18
N ALA A 33 5.93 -5.31 -4.38
CA ALA A 33 7.31 -5.06 -4.74
C ALA A 33 7.72 -6.01 -5.86
N ASP A 34 8.25 -5.44 -6.93
CA ASP A 34 8.89 -6.16 -8.02
C ASP A 34 10.23 -5.49 -8.35
N ARG A 35 10.95 -6.02 -9.33
CA ARG A 35 12.27 -5.47 -9.74
C ARG A 35 12.20 -4.03 -10.29
N HIS A 36 11.03 -3.57 -10.73
CA HIS A 36 10.81 -2.28 -11.36
C HIS A 36 10.17 -1.26 -10.42
N ARG A 37 9.39 -1.69 -9.42
CA ARG A 37 8.64 -0.79 -8.56
C ARG A 37 8.38 -1.35 -7.17
N ILE A 38 8.24 -0.42 -6.23
CA ILE A 38 7.61 -0.63 -4.93
C ILE A 38 6.34 0.23 -4.93
N HIS A 39 5.21 -0.40 -4.67
CA HIS A 39 3.89 0.24 -4.67
C HIS A 39 3.19 -0.07 -3.34
N LEU A 40 2.75 0.99 -2.66
CA LEU A 40 1.94 0.93 -1.47
C LEU A 40 0.54 1.45 -1.82
N THR A 41 -0.46 0.59 -1.68
CA THR A 41 -1.86 0.93 -1.90
C THR A 41 -2.63 0.90 -0.58
N PRO A 42 -3.48 1.90 -0.32
CA PRO A 42 -4.38 1.87 0.83
C PRO A 42 -5.41 0.74 0.63
N ALA A 43 -5.73 0.05 1.72
CA ALA A 43 -6.82 -0.90 1.80
C ALA A 43 -7.88 -0.37 2.77
N ALA A 44 -9.14 -0.62 2.45
CA ALA A 44 -10.24 -0.20 3.29
C ALA A 44 -10.20 -0.90 4.65
N ARG A 45 -10.44 -0.13 5.71
CA ARG A 45 -10.49 -0.66 7.07
C ARG A 45 -11.80 -1.41 7.28
N ARG A 46 -11.74 -2.68 7.66
CA ARG A 46 -12.93 -3.46 8.04
C ARG A 46 -13.71 -2.84 9.21
N SER A 47 -13.00 -2.13 10.09
CA SER A 47 -13.59 -1.43 11.24
C SER A 47 -14.14 -0.03 10.92
N CYS A 48 -14.08 0.44 9.67
CA CYS A 48 -14.66 1.73 9.31
C CYS A 48 -16.19 1.67 9.50
N PRO A 49 -16.79 2.58 10.30
CA PRO A 49 -18.23 2.58 10.54
C PRO A 49 -19.03 2.83 9.27
N ASP A 50 -18.47 3.61 8.34
CA ASP A 50 -19.11 4.01 7.09
C ASP A 50 -19.07 2.86 6.09
N CYS A 51 -17.88 2.51 5.57
CA CYS A 51 -17.77 1.55 4.48
C CYS A 51 -17.59 0.09 4.92
N ARG A 52 -17.32 -0.19 6.21
CA ARG A 52 -17.12 -1.55 6.77
C ARG A 52 -16.14 -2.43 5.98
N GLY A 53 -15.13 -1.80 5.38
CA GLY A 53 -14.12 -2.48 4.56
C GLY A 53 -14.47 -2.67 3.08
N ALA A 54 -15.62 -2.17 2.61
CA ALA A 54 -15.97 -2.18 1.20
C ALA A 54 -15.11 -1.21 0.37
N GLY A 55 -14.59 -0.15 0.98
CA GLY A 55 -13.66 0.79 0.32
C GLY A 55 -14.21 1.52 -0.89
N GLY A 56 -15.53 1.46 -1.08
CA GLY A 56 -16.17 1.81 -2.34
C GLY A 56 -16.87 3.17 -2.31
N TRP A 57 -17.20 3.56 -3.53
CA TRP A 57 -18.07 4.65 -3.92
C TRP A 57 -19.50 4.25 -3.54
N TRP A 58 -20.18 5.03 -2.71
CA TRP A 58 -21.54 4.72 -2.30
C TRP A 58 -22.49 4.89 -3.50
N THR A 59 -23.27 3.86 -3.83
CA THR A 59 -24.30 3.93 -4.89
C THR A 59 -25.74 3.96 -4.33
N GLY A 60 -25.92 4.07 -3.01
CA GLY A 60 -27.21 3.82 -2.35
C GLY A 60 -27.66 4.81 -1.28
N GLY A 61 -27.25 6.08 -1.36
CA GLY A 61 -27.65 7.15 -0.43
C GLY A 61 -28.35 8.31 -1.13
N PRO A 62 -29.01 9.22 -0.39
CA PRO A 62 -29.72 10.37 -0.96
C PRO A 62 -28.79 11.44 -1.57
N PHE A 63 -27.48 11.26 -1.47
CA PHE A 63 -26.46 12.14 -2.03
C PHE A 63 -25.78 11.42 -3.21
N PRO A 64 -25.96 11.89 -4.46
CA PRO A 64 -25.40 11.29 -5.68
C PRO A 64 -23.91 11.62 -5.87
N GLU A 65 -23.34 12.37 -4.93
CA GLU A 65 -21.92 12.69 -4.85
C GLU A 65 -21.22 11.42 -4.43
N MET A 66 -20.84 10.67 -5.45
CA MET A 66 -20.01 9.48 -5.50
C MET A 66 -18.67 9.72 -4.78
N GLU A 67 -18.67 9.98 -3.48
CA GLU A 67 -17.45 10.20 -2.72
C GLU A 67 -16.96 8.88 -2.12
N ALA A 68 -15.71 8.55 -2.41
CA ALA A 68 -15.06 7.42 -1.79
C ALA A 68 -14.87 7.70 -0.29
N CYS A 69 -15.13 6.69 0.54
CA CYS A 69 -15.02 6.82 2.00
C CYS A 69 -13.63 7.33 2.42
N GLY A 70 -13.60 8.37 3.27
CA GLY A 70 -12.37 9.01 3.80
C GLY A 70 -11.35 8.03 4.39
N CYS A 71 -11.82 6.90 4.96
CA CYS A 71 -10.93 5.87 5.47
C CYS A 71 -10.05 5.20 4.39
N TRP A 72 -10.34 5.39 3.11
CA TRP A 72 -9.52 4.95 1.99
C TRP A 72 -9.10 6.13 1.12
N SER A 73 -10.01 7.07 0.81
CA SER A 73 -9.77 8.17 -0.14
C SER A 73 -8.77 9.22 0.33
N GLU A 74 -8.61 9.45 1.63
CA GLU A 74 -7.63 10.42 2.16
C GLU A 74 -6.19 9.88 2.17
N ARG A 75 -5.97 8.62 1.78
CA ARG A 75 -4.65 7.99 1.79
C ARG A 75 -4.14 7.86 0.35
N PRO A 76 -3.21 8.70 -0.10
CA PRO A 76 -2.71 8.61 -1.47
C PRO A 76 -1.86 7.34 -1.67
N GLU A 77 -1.93 6.73 -2.85
CA GLU A 77 -1.01 5.66 -3.21
C GLU A 77 0.43 6.17 -3.26
N LEU A 78 1.39 5.37 -2.78
CA LEU A 78 2.81 5.71 -2.83
C LEU A 78 3.53 4.76 -3.78
N HIS A 79 4.27 5.34 -4.73
CA HIS A 79 4.96 4.59 -5.76
C HIS A 79 6.42 5.03 -5.84
N ILE A 80 7.34 4.06 -5.76
CA ILE A 80 8.76 4.26 -6.02
C ILE A 80 9.15 3.41 -7.22
N ARG A 81 9.68 4.05 -8.28
CA ARG A 81 10.25 3.34 -9.44
C ARG A 81 11.71 3.00 -9.15
N LEU A 82 12.04 1.72 -9.26
CA LEU A 82 13.40 1.20 -9.09
C LEU A 82 14.12 1.05 -10.44
N LEU A 83 13.41 0.56 -11.45
CA LEU A 83 13.88 0.44 -12.83
C LEU A 83 12.83 0.98 -13.79
N PRO A 84 13.20 1.35 -15.02
CA PRO A 84 12.22 1.60 -16.08
C PRO A 84 11.26 0.41 -16.15
N ILE A 85 9.97 0.68 -16.05
CA ILE A 85 8.93 -0.32 -16.29
C ILE A 85 8.90 -0.48 -17.81
N PRO A 86 9.16 -1.67 -18.37
CA PRO A 86 8.98 -1.89 -19.80
C PRO A 86 7.55 -1.49 -20.13
N ASP A 87 7.36 -0.72 -21.21
CA ASP A 87 6.07 -0.23 -21.66
C ASP A 87 5.09 -1.41 -21.76
N ARG A 88 4.30 -1.57 -20.71
CA ARG A 88 3.21 -2.53 -20.67
C ARG A 88 2.01 -1.71 -21.09
N SER A 89 1.71 -1.77 -22.38
CA SER A 89 0.66 -1.04 -23.06
C SER A 89 -0.78 -1.45 -22.63
N ASP A 90 -1.03 -1.67 -21.33
CA ASP A 90 -2.31 -2.16 -20.78
C ASP A 90 -2.83 -1.32 -19.60
N GLY A 91 -2.82 0.01 -19.70
CA GLY A 91 -3.50 0.88 -18.74
C GLY A 91 -3.57 2.31 -19.26
N PRO A 92 -4.72 3.02 -19.12
CA PRO A 92 -4.90 4.28 -19.82
C PRO A 92 -3.91 5.33 -19.29
N PRO A 93 -3.39 6.21 -20.15
CA PRO A 93 -2.88 7.49 -19.67
C PRO A 93 -4.07 8.23 -19.07
N PHE A 94 -3.82 9.15 -18.14
CA PHE A 94 -4.79 9.95 -17.37
C PHE A 94 -5.64 9.18 -16.34
#